data_AF-A0A5C3LNU0-F1
#
_entry.id   AF-A0A5C3LNU0-F1
#
_cell.length_a   1.000
_cell.length_b   1.000
_cell.length_c   1.000
_cell.angle_alpha   90.00
_cell.angle_beta   90.00
_cell.angle_gamma   90.00
#
_symmetry.space_group_name_H-M   'P 1'
#
loop_
_entity.id
_entity.type
_entity.pdbx_description
1 polymer ?
#
loop_
_entity_poly.entity_id
_entity_poly.type
_entity_poly.pdbx_seq_one_letter_code
_entity_poly.pdbx_strand_id
1 'polypeptide(L)'
;MAADPEQQPKRSPRRRQRHYSMLKPPSLSMSELVKTTLDHDSTDMLIDKWLDHRSTAHDAYHDWFMDVRERKHPFHTNTANTMKQIIAWNKGDFVPENVFCRTVDTGRLIPLDRTWTTHVYHHRSMQERRLSMMPVVFTLLPELMLLRGMHDTGCDEIYVIVTDLKRQEMDDVTEYFKLACRYSFGRRCKPSIEARIQHEHMRLSHTLLRQRRTPCFPQIDLTLRAILHEKRPRFLVLFSHQTTSYSQIFFTEKHYVPDADIFYDYPTGCPNPCCTDDCEMIRFPRRGPEEAAVLDVRRGKTARRRRIRGKQMCNWIDCDVEFGAGEALQLEEGSASGSSIEGSELSIESGSTGSGVVLGQTCSKCKLVKYCSPEHQRKDWDEHRRVCVRATPMV
;
A
#
# COMPACT_ATOMS: atom_id res chain seq x y z
N MET A 1 32.55 50.58 -31.75
CA MET A 1 31.74 49.38 -31.45
C MET A 1 32.70 48.23 -31.27
N ALA A 2 33.07 47.93 -30.03
CA ALA A 2 34.00 46.85 -29.69
C ALA A 2 33.18 45.57 -29.46
N ALA A 3 33.56 44.49 -30.14
CA ALA A 3 32.92 43.19 -30.04
C ALA A 3 33.36 42.47 -28.76
N ASP A 4 32.38 41.96 -28.01
CA ASP A 4 32.55 41.20 -26.77
C ASP A 4 33.16 39.82 -27.06
N PRO A 5 34.14 39.33 -26.27
CA PRO A 5 34.78 38.05 -26.52
C PRO A 5 33.89 36.88 -26.09
N GLU A 6 33.68 35.97 -27.04
CA GLU A 6 33.04 34.66 -26.91
C GLU A 6 33.48 33.91 -25.63
N GLN A 7 32.55 33.75 -24.69
CA GLN A 7 32.72 32.89 -23.53
C GLN A 7 32.67 31.42 -23.95
N GLN A 8 33.83 30.75 -23.96
CA GLN A 8 33.92 29.31 -24.16
C GLN A 8 33.12 28.54 -23.09
N PRO A 9 32.34 27.52 -23.48
CA PRO A 9 31.53 26.74 -22.55
C PRO A 9 32.43 25.96 -21.58
N LYS A 10 32.33 26.30 -20.28
CA LYS A 10 32.98 25.58 -19.18
C LYS A 10 32.57 24.10 -19.26
N ARG A 11 33.52 23.23 -19.62
CA ARG A 11 33.35 21.77 -19.60
C ARG A 11 32.93 21.33 -18.21
N SER A 12 31.70 20.85 -18.07
CA SER A 12 31.18 20.30 -16.81
C SER A 12 32.06 19.13 -16.35
N PRO A 13 32.44 19.06 -15.07
CA PRO A 13 33.27 17.96 -14.56
C PRO A 13 32.58 16.61 -14.83
N ARG A 14 33.32 15.66 -15.42
CA ARG A 14 32.86 14.29 -15.67
C ARG A 14 32.43 13.66 -14.34
N ARG A 15 31.12 13.56 -14.09
CA ARG A 15 30.55 12.83 -12.95
C ARG A 15 31.08 11.40 -12.99
N ARG A 16 31.89 11.00 -12.01
CA ARG A 16 32.27 9.59 -11.82
C ARG A 16 30.99 8.76 -11.69
N GLN A 17 30.78 7.81 -12.61
CA GLN A 17 29.63 6.91 -12.55
C GLN A 17 29.69 6.12 -11.25
N ARG A 18 28.68 6.32 -10.40
CA ARG A 18 28.55 5.56 -9.16
C ARG A 18 28.34 4.10 -9.54
N HIS A 19 29.25 3.23 -9.10
CA HIS A 19 29.11 1.81 -9.33
C HIS A 19 27.96 1.28 -8.47
N TYR A 20 27.13 0.44 -9.10
CA TYR A 20 26.07 -0.29 -8.42
C TYR A 20 26.65 -1.10 -7.26
N SER A 21 25.98 -1.04 -6.11
CA SER A 21 26.35 -1.80 -4.93
C SER A 21 25.09 -2.42 -4.34
N MET A 22 25.16 -3.73 -4.07
CA MET A 22 24.05 -4.51 -3.51
C MET A 22 23.63 -4.04 -2.10
N LEU A 23 24.52 -3.36 -1.38
CA LEU A 23 24.35 -3.04 0.05
C LEU A 23 24.24 -1.56 0.33
N LYS A 24 24.61 -0.72 -0.65
CA LYS A 24 24.42 0.72 -0.55
C LYS A 24 23.06 1.07 -1.14
N PRO A 25 22.34 2.03 -0.54
CA PRO A 25 21.14 2.59 -1.13
C PRO A 25 21.42 3.06 -2.57
N PRO A 26 20.76 2.46 -3.59
CA PRO A 26 20.87 2.94 -4.96
C PRO A 26 19.99 4.18 -5.13
N SER A 27 20.16 4.87 -6.25
CA SER A 27 19.29 5.97 -6.65
C SER A 27 18.49 5.60 -7.89
N LEU A 28 17.26 6.12 -8.03
CA LEU A 28 16.44 5.91 -9.23
C LEU A 28 17.10 6.47 -10.48
N SER A 29 17.94 7.49 -10.33
CA SER A 29 18.78 8.03 -11.42
C SER A 29 19.78 7.02 -11.99
N MET A 30 20.04 5.91 -11.28
CA MET A 30 20.88 4.81 -11.77
C MET A 30 20.07 3.72 -12.47
N SER A 31 18.74 3.78 -12.45
CA SER A 31 17.90 2.79 -13.12
C SER A 31 18.03 2.95 -14.63
N GLU A 32 18.21 1.83 -15.31
CA GLU A 32 18.20 1.74 -16.77
C GLU A 32 16.79 1.43 -17.31
N LEU A 33 15.81 1.25 -16.42
CA LEU A 33 14.43 1.01 -16.82
C LEU A 33 13.78 2.31 -17.28
N VAL A 34 12.95 2.19 -18.31
CA VAL A 34 12.13 3.29 -18.80
C VAL A 34 10.99 3.49 -17.82
N LYS A 35 10.81 4.73 -17.35
CA LYS A 35 9.69 5.13 -16.51
C LYS A 35 8.59 5.73 -17.38
N THR A 36 7.45 5.07 -17.45
CA THR A 36 6.19 5.61 -17.98
C THR A 36 5.31 6.00 -16.80
N THR A 37 4.69 7.18 -16.86
CA THR A 37 3.79 7.67 -15.80
C THR A 37 2.38 7.77 -16.36
N LEU A 38 1.43 7.17 -15.67
CA LEU A 38 0.00 7.35 -15.88
C LEU A 38 -0.49 8.26 -14.75
N ASP A 39 -1.00 9.43 -15.12
CA ASP A 39 -1.59 10.38 -14.20
C ASP A 39 -2.98 9.93 -13.73
N HIS A 40 -3.61 10.77 -12.92
CA HIS A 40 -4.98 10.57 -12.43
C HIS A 40 -6.00 10.45 -13.57
N ASP A 41 -6.06 11.40 -14.51
CA ASP A 41 -6.90 11.32 -15.72
C ASP A 41 -6.78 9.99 -16.48
N SER A 42 -5.55 9.50 -16.69
CA SER A 42 -5.33 8.19 -17.32
C SER A 42 -5.90 7.05 -16.50
N THR A 43 -5.83 7.15 -15.17
CA THR A 43 -6.34 6.16 -14.23
C THR A 43 -7.86 6.17 -14.19
N ASP A 44 -8.49 7.35 -14.13
CA ASP A 44 -9.95 7.52 -14.13
C ASP A 44 -10.55 6.97 -15.43
N MET A 45 -9.93 7.25 -16.58
CA MET A 45 -10.32 6.64 -17.85
C MET A 45 -10.25 5.11 -17.82
N LEU A 46 -9.26 4.51 -17.14
CA LEU A 46 -9.18 3.06 -16.99
C LEU A 46 -10.26 2.50 -16.06
N ILE A 47 -10.63 3.26 -15.02
CA ILE A 47 -11.74 2.92 -14.11
C ILE A 47 -13.06 2.92 -14.88
N ASP A 48 -13.36 4.00 -15.61
CA ASP A 48 -14.56 4.10 -16.45
C ASP A 48 -14.63 2.93 -17.43
N LYS A 49 -13.52 2.66 -18.12
CA LYS A 49 -13.42 1.53 -19.04
C LYS A 49 -13.66 0.20 -18.32
N TRP A 50 -13.12 0.02 -17.13
CA TRP A 50 -13.31 -1.21 -16.36
C TRP A 50 -14.79 -1.37 -15.96
N LEU A 51 -15.44 -0.30 -15.50
CA LEU A 51 -16.86 -0.28 -15.18
C LEU A 51 -17.74 -0.61 -16.40
N ASP A 52 -17.41 -0.08 -17.58
CA ASP A 52 -18.14 -0.33 -18.83
C ASP A 52 -18.03 -1.79 -19.30
N HIS A 53 -16.86 -2.41 -19.15
CA HIS A 53 -16.63 -3.80 -19.61
C HIS A 53 -17.37 -4.84 -18.77
N ARG A 54 -17.94 -4.46 -17.63
CA ARG A 54 -18.60 -5.36 -16.69
C ARG A 54 -20.02 -5.76 -17.07
N SER A 55 -20.55 -5.27 -18.20
CA SER A 55 -21.85 -5.69 -18.72
C SER A 55 -21.90 -7.16 -19.19
N THR A 56 -20.79 -7.89 -19.16
CA THR A 56 -20.74 -9.34 -19.42
C THR A 56 -21.00 -10.13 -18.13
N ALA A 57 -21.97 -11.03 -18.17
CA ALA A 57 -22.71 -11.64 -17.06
C ALA A 57 -21.95 -12.38 -15.92
N HIS A 58 -20.62 -12.30 -15.81
CA HIS A 58 -19.82 -13.07 -14.82
C HIS A 58 -18.58 -12.27 -14.38
N ASP A 59 -18.78 -11.16 -13.67
CA ASP A 59 -17.68 -10.41 -13.05
C ASP A 59 -17.57 -10.76 -11.56
N ALA A 60 -16.62 -11.65 -11.24
CA ALA A 60 -16.38 -12.10 -9.88
C ALA A 60 -16.08 -10.94 -8.90
N TYR A 61 -15.48 -9.84 -9.37
CA TYR A 61 -15.25 -8.65 -8.52
C TYR A 61 -16.56 -7.99 -8.14
N HIS A 62 -17.45 -7.78 -9.10
CA HIS A 62 -18.78 -7.24 -8.82
C HIS A 62 -19.57 -8.11 -7.85
N ASP A 63 -19.58 -9.43 -8.07
CA ASP A 63 -20.31 -10.36 -7.22
C ASP A 63 -19.79 -10.32 -5.78
N TRP A 64 -18.47 -10.25 -5.61
CA TRP A 64 -17.86 -10.07 -4.30
C TRP A 64 -18.26 -8.74 -3.63
N PHE A 65 -18.27 -7.62 -4.36
CA PHE A 65 -18.75 -6.35 -3.82
C PHE A 65 -20.25 -6.36 -3.53
N MET A 66 -21.05 -7.10 -4.29
CA MET A 66 -22.47 -7.30 -4.00
C MET A 66 -22.66 -8.07 -2.69
N ASP A 67 -21.86 -9.10 -2.43
CA ASP A 67 -21.89 -9.82 -1.14
C ASP A 67 -21.48 -8.91 0.03
N VAL A 68 -20.52 -8.00 -0.18
CA VAL A 68 -20.18 -6.93 0.79
C VAL A 68 -21.37 -6.01 1.04
N ARG A 69 -22.05 -5.55 -0.02
CA ARG A 69 -23.23 -4.68 0.08
C ARG A 69 -24.39 -5.34 0.80
N GLU A 70 -24.65 -6.61 0.50
CA GLU A 70 -25.72 -7.40 1.09
C GLU A 70 -25.37 -7.93 2.48
N ARG A 71 -24.13 -7.68 2.95
CA ARG A 71 -23.59 -8.15 4.24
C ARG A 71 -23.67 -9.66 4.41
N LYS A 72 -23.60 -10.39 3.30
CA LYS A 72 -23.48 -11.86 3.30
C LYS A 72 -22.11 -12.31 3.78
N HIS A 73 -21.13 -11.40 3.74
CA HIS A 73 -19.77 -11.65 4.19
C HIS A 73 -19.75 -11.99 5.70
N PRO A 74 -19.19 -13.15 6.10
CA PRO A 74 -19.30 -13.68 7.47
C PRO A 74 -18.69 -12.76 8.54
N PHE A 75 -17.82 -11.84 8.14
CA PHE A 75 -17.14 -10.90 9.02
C PHE A 75 -18.05 -9.86 9.69
N HIS A 76 -19.22 -9.54 9.10
CA HIS A 76 -20.11 -8.50 9.66
C HIS A 76 -20.74 -8.87 11.01
N THR A 77 -20.73 -10.15 11.39
CA THR A 77 -21.36 -10.65 12.62
C THR A 77 -20.53 -10.39 13.89
N ASN A 78 -19.22 -10.11 13.77
CA ASN A 78 -18.29 -10.03 14.92
C ASN A 78 -17.62 -8.64 15.08
N THR A 79 -18.34 -7.58 14.72
CA THR A 79 -17.94 -6.16 14.75
C THR A 79 -17.76 -5.51 16.15
N ALA A 80 -17.46 -6.27 17.21
CA ALA A 80 -17.21 -5.71 18.53
C ALA A 80 -15.95 -4.81 18.56
N ASN A 81 -15.05 -4.95 17.58
CA ASN A 81 -13.81 -4.18 17.52
C ASN A 81 -13.88 -3.07 16.46
N THR A 82 -14.25 -1.86 16.90
CA THR A 82 -14.35 -0.64 16.07
C THR A 82 -13.06 -0.23 15.34
N MET A 83 -11.93 -0.86 15.67
CA MET A 83 -10.62 -0.61 15.08
C MET A 83 -10.29 -1.48 13.87
N LYS A 84 -11.07 -2.53 13.57
CA LYS A 84 -10.77 -3.40 12.42
C LYS A 84 -11.08 -2.70 11.10
N GLN A 85 -10.35 -3.11 10.07
CA GLN A 85 -10.61 -2.70 8.69
C GLN A 85 -12.06 -3.07 8.31
N ILE A 86 -12.64 -2.32 7.37
CA ILE A 86 -13.99 -2.56 6.85
C ILE A 86 -14.05 -2.06 5.41
N ILE A 87 -14.88 -2.73 4.62
CA ILE A 87 -15.36 -2.23 3.33
C ILE A 87 -16.86 -2.04 3.46
N ALA A 88 -17.37 -0.91 2.98
CA ALA A 88 -18.76 -0.55 3.12
C ALA A 88 -19.29 0.02 1.81
N TRP A 89 -20.35 -0.61 1.30
CA TRP A 89 -21.14 -0.12 0.18
C TRP A 89 -22.61 -0.27 0.54
N ASN A 90 -23.26 0.84 0.93
CA ASN A 90 -24.63 0.81 1.45
C ASN A 90 -25.68 1.40 0.50
N LYS A 91 -25.27 2.31 -0.40
CA LYS A 91 -26.17 3.08 -1.27
C LYS A 91 -25.50 3.36 -2.61
N GLY A 92 -26.33 3.71 -3.59
CA GLY A 92 -25.89 4.11 -4.92
C GLY A 92 -25.49 2.92 -5.80
N ASP A 93 -25.08 3.26 -7.02
CA ASP A 93 -24.59 2.30 -8.00
C ASP A 93 -23.18 1.84 -7.63
N PHE A 94 -22.73 0.74 -8.25
CA PHE A 94 -21.40 0.21 -8.03
C PHE A 94 -20.37 1.03 -8.80
N VAL A 95 -19.94 2.12 -8.16
CA VAL A 95 -18.91 3.03 -8.61
C VAL A 95 -17.98 3.34 -7.43
N PRO A 96 -16.69 3.65 -7.67
CA PRO A 96 -15.68 3.82 -6.61
C PRO A 96 -16.09 4.83 -5.52
N GLU A 97 -16.84 5.87 -5.89
CA GLU A 97 -17.29 6.95 -5.01
C GLU A 97 -18.26 6.45 -3.93
N ASN A 98 -18.95 5.33 -4.20
CA ASN A 98 -19.97 4.75 -3.30
C ASN A 98 -19.43 3.61 -2.44
N VAL A 99 -18.21 3.15 -2.69
CA VAL A 99 -17.56 2.07 -1.95
C VAL A 99 -16.50 2.69 -1.04
N PHE A 100 -16.61 2.43 0.25
CA PHE A 100 -15.74 3.02 1.26
C PHE A 100 -14.86 1.96 1.91
N CYS A 101 -13.60 2.31 2.16
CA CYS A 101 -12.64 1.50 2.89
C CYS A 101 -12.22 2.21 4.17
N ARG A 102 -12.19 1.48 5.29
CA ARG A 102 -11.43 1.94 6.45
C ARG A 102 -9.94 1.72 6.18
N THR A 103 -9.18 2.80 6.26
CA THR A 103 -7.74 2.78 5.99
C THR A 103 -6.98 2.09 7.13
N VAL A 104 -5.95 1.33 6.77
CA VAL A 104 -5.14 0.58 7.75
C VAL A 104 -4.15 1.47 8.50
N ASP A 105 -3.82 2.63 7.96
CA ASP A 105 -2.83 3.56 8.52
C ASP A 105 -3.44 4.67 9.38
N THR A 106 -4.62 5.19 9.01
CA THR A 106 -5.27 6.32 9.71
C THR A 106 -6.63 5.99 10.32
N GLY A 107 -7.19 4.81 10.01
CA GLY A 107 -8.50 4.40 10.51
C GLY A 107 -9.66 5.24 9.98
N ARG A 108 -9.40 6.14 9.02
CA ARG A 108 -10.43 6.94 8.33
C ARG A 108 -11.25 6.03 7.42
N LEU A 109 -12.51 6.36 7.24
CA LEU A 109 -13.40 5.71 6.30
C LEU A 109 -13.51 6.62 5.07
N ILE A 110 -12.83 6.22 3.99
CA ILE A 110 -12.69 7.02 2.75
C ILE A 110 -13.26 6.26 1.55
N PRO A 111 -13.78 6.96 0.53
CA PRO A 111 -14.23 6.34 -0.73
C PRO A 111 -13.06 5.72 -1.53
N LEU A 112 -13.36 4.84 -2.48
CA LEU A 112 -12.37 4.24 -3.40
C LEU A 112 -11.99 5.16 -4.57
N ASP A 113 -12.76 6.23 -4.85
CA ASP A 113 -12.55 7.24 -5.91
C ASP A 113 -11.31 8.14 -5.74
N ARG A 114 -10.40 7.77 -4.84
CA ARG A 114 -9.21 8.58 -4.56
C ARG A 114 -8.21 8.43 -5.69
N THR A 115 -7.99 9.51 -6.44
CA THR A 115 -7.03 9.56 -7.54
C THR A 115 -5.61 9.18 -7.10
N TRP A 116 -4.84 8.56 -8.00
CA TRP A 116 -3.42 8.29 -7.82
C TRP A 116 -2.66 8.40 -9.14
N THR A 117 -1.33 8.46 -9.04
CA THR A 117 -0.41 8.38 -10.18
C THR A 117 0.29 7.02 -10.17
N THR A 118 0.29 6.33 -11.30
CA THR A 118 0.99 5.05 -11.45
C THR A 118 2.29 5.24 -12.22
N HIS A 119 3.41 4.88 -11.59
CA HIS A 119 4.74 4.86 -12.21
C HIS A 119 5.10 3.43 -12.62
N VAL A 120 5.14 3.19 -13.94
CA VAL A 120 5.46 1.89 -14.52
C VAL A 120 6.91 1.91 -15.03
N TYR A 121 7.76 1.10 -14.41
CA TYR A 121 9.14 0.89 -14.82
C TYR A 121 9.21 -0.38 -15.66
N HIS A 122 9.71 -0.28 -16.89
CA HIS A 122 9.78 -1.40 -17.81
C HIS A 122 11.08 -1.40 -18.61
N HIS A 123 11.44 -2.55 -19.17
CA HIS A 123 12.61 -2.65 -20.03
C HIS A 123 12.38 -1.88 -21.35
N ARG A 124 13.45 -1.29 -21.90
CA ARG A 124 13.41 -0.48 -23.14
C ARG A 124 12.83 -1.22 -24.36
N SER A 125 12.99 -2.54 -24.42
CA SER A 125 12.44 -3.36 -25.52
C SER A 125 10.92 -3.29 -25.63
N MET A 126 10.22 -2.99 -24.53
CA MET A 126 8.76 -2.78 -24.58
C MET A 126 8.40 -1.46 -25.27
N GLN A 127 9.20 -0.42 -25.06
CA GLN A 127 9.04 0.87 -25.74
C GLN A 127 9.34 0.76 -27.24
N GLU A 128 10.41 0.03 -27.60
CA GLU A 128 10.79 -0.22 -28.99
C GLU A 128 9.68 -0.94 -29.77
N ARG A 129 8.93 -1.82 -29.09
CA ARG A 129 7.76 -2.51 -29.63
C ARG A 129 6.47 -1.67 -29.60
N ARG A 130 6.53 -0.43 -29.12
CA ARG A 130 5.39 0.49 -28.95
C ARG A 130 4.25 -0.12 -28.11
N LEU A 131 4.60 -0.94 -27.11
CA LEU A 131 3.60 -1.48 -26.18
C LEU A 131 3.16 -0.39 -25.21
N SER A 132 1.85 -0.12 -25.17
CA SER A 132 1.26 0.77 -24.17
C SER A 132 1.36 0.13 -22.78
N MET A 133 1.57 0.95 -21.75
CA MET A 133 1.53 0.51 -20.34
C MET A 133 0.11 0.54 -19.75
N MET A 134 -0.87 1.12 -20.45
CA MET A 134 -2.27 1.12 -20.01
C MET A 134 -2.83 -0.29 -19.78
N PRO A 135 -2.61 -1.29 -20.66
CA PRO A 135 -3.06 -2.66 -20.40
C PRO A 135 -2.47 -3.24 -19.11
N VAL A 136 -1.21 -2.94 -18.78
CA VAL A 136 -0.58 -3.42 -17.53
C VAL A 136 -1.34 -2.88 -16.32
N VAL A 137 -1.66 -1.58 -16.30
CA VAL A 137 -2.38 -0.97 -15.18
C VAL A 137 -3.84 -1.41 -15.15
N PHE A 138 -4.50 -1.52 -16.31
CA PHE A 138 -5.86 -2.03 -16.44
C PHE A 138 -5.99 -3.45 -15.86
N THR A 139 -5.01 -4.31 -16.13
CA THR A 139 -4.94 -5.68 -15.61
C THR A 139 -4.85 -5.73 -14.07
N LEU A 140 -4.23 -4.73 -13.44
CA LEU A 140 -4.06 -4.67 -11.99
C LEU A 140 -5.11 -3.78 -11.30
N LEU A 141 -6.04 -3.21 -12.07
CA LEU A 141 -6.83 -2.07 -11.61
C LEU A 141 -7.70 -2.38 -10.38
N PRO A 142 -8.43 -3.51 -10.31
CA PRO A 142 -9.25 -3.82 -9.14
C PRO A 142 -8.43 -3.87 -7.84
N GLU A 143 -7.26 -4.52 -7.89
CA GLU A 143 -6.36 -4.62 -6.75
C GLU A 143 -5.72 -3.28 -6.40
N LEU A 144 -5.32 -2.49 -7.40
CA LEU A 144 -4.74 -1.16 -7.16
C LEU A 144 -5.76 -0.21 -6.54
N MET A 145 -7.02 -0.24 -6.97
CA MET A 145 -8.10 0.57 -6.38
C MET A 145 -8.31 0.23 -4.91
N LEU A 146 -8.38 -1.07 -4.58
CA LEU A 146 -8.52 -1.50 -3.19
C LEU A 146 -7.30 -1.12 -2.36
N LEU A 147 -6.09 -1.47 -2.80
CA LEU A 147 -4.87 -1.14 -2.07
C LEU A 147 -4.70 0.37 -1.90
N ARG A 148 -5.05 1.18 -2.91
CA ARG A 148 -5.09 2.65 -2.78
C ARG A 148 -6.10 3.09 -1.74
N GLY A 149 -7.34 2.61 -1.81
CA GLY A 149 -8.41 2.98 -0.88
C GLY A 149 -8.15 2.55 0.57
N MET A 150 -7.30 1.53 0.76
CA MET A 150 -6.90 1.06 2.09
C MET A 150 -5.81 1.90 2.76
N HIS A 151 -5.14 2.79 2.02
CA HIS A 151 -4.06 3.61 2.53
C HIS A 151 -4.40 5.08 2.36
N ASP A 152 -4.59 5.79 3.44
CA ASP A 152 -4.84 7.23 3.39
C ASP A 152 -3.57 7.99 2.96
N THR A 153 -2.43 7.61 3.55
CA THR A 153 -1.19 8.36 3.43
C THR A 153 -0.12 7.62 2.63
N GLY A 154 0.56 8.34 1.73
CA GLY A 154 1.73 7.84 1.02
C GLY A 154 1.42 6.77 -0.02
N CYS A 155 0.20 6.81 -0.58
CA CYS A 155 -0.27 5.93 -1.64
C CYS A 155 -0.74 6.69 -2.90
N ASP A 156 -0.51 8.00 -2.97
CA ASP A 156 -0.83 8.81 -4.18
C ASP A 156 0.11 8.50 -5.35
N GLU A 157 1.27 7.89 -5.07
CA GLU A 157 2.20 7.36 -6.07
C GLU A 157 2.28 5.83 -5.92
N ILE A 158 1.81 5.10 -6.93
CA ILE A 158 1.91 3.63 -7.02
C ILE A 158 3.05 3.26 -7.96
N TYR A 159 3.81 2.24 -7.58
CA TYR A 159 5.02 1.82 -8.30
C TYR A 159 4.87 0.40 -8.82
N VAL A 160 5.02 0.24 -10.14
CA VAL A 160 4.97 -1.06 -10.82
C VAL A 160 6.28 -1.29 -11.57
N ILE A 161 6.90 -2.45 -11.39
CA ILE A 161 8.05 -2.90 -12.18
C ILE A 161 7.60 -4.06 -13.06
N VAL A 162 7.70 -3.90 -14.37
CA VAL A 162 7.30 -4.92 -15.36
C VAL A 162 8.47 -5.85 -15.65
N THR A 163 8.20 -7.16 -15.62
CA THR A 163 9.17 -8.23 -15.86
C THR A 163 8.58 -9.36 -16.71
N ASP A 164 9.44 -10.26 -17.19
CA ASP A 164 9.09 -11.52 -17.84
C ASP A 164 9.43 -12.77 -16.98
N LEU A 165 9.48 -12.61 -15.66
CA LEU A 165 9.77 -13.70 -14.73
C LEU A 165 8.69 -14.78 -14.80
N LYS A 166 9.10 -16.04 -14.73
CA LYS A 166 8.19 -17.19 -14.54
C LYS A 166 7.84 -17.37 -13.06
N ARG A 167 6.83 -18.20 -12.78
CA ARG A 167 6.35 -18.52 -11.42
C ARG A 167 7.49 -18.79 -10.41
N GLN A 168 8.32 -19.81 -10.67
CA GLN A 168 9.43 -20.16 -9.77
C GLN A 168 10.46 -19.03 -9.61
N GLU A 169 10.73 -18.27 -10.67
CA GLU A 169 11.67 -17.16 -10.63
C GLU A 169 11.10 -15.99 -9.82
N MET A 170 9.79 -15.75 -9.90
CA MET A 170 9.07 -14.78 -9.07
C MET A 170 9.12 -15.16 -7.59
N ASP A 171 8.93 -16.44 -7.26
CA ASP A 171 9.08 -16.96 -5.89
C ASP A 171 10.51 -16.73 -5.37
N ASP A 172 11.53 -17.13 -6.13
CA ASP A 172 12.95 -16.95 -5.75
C ASP A 172 13.32 -15.47 -5.56
N VAL A 173 12.87 -14.59 -6.46
CA VAL A 173 13.09 -13.14 -6.39
C VAL A 173 12.38 -12.52 -5.19
N THR A 174 11.17 -12.99 -4.88
CA THR A 174 10.40 -12.57 -3.71
C THR A 174 11.14 -12.90 -2.42
N GLU A 175 11.63 -14.13 -2.29
CA GLU A 175 12.41 -14.55 -1.11
C GLU A 175 13.74 -13.81 -0.99
N TYR A 176 14.40 -13.52 -2.11
CA TYR A 176 15.57 -12.64 -2.11
C TYR A 176 15.23 -11.25 -1.55
N PHE A 177 14.15 -10.61 -2.01
CA PHE A 177 13.82 -9.27 -1.55
C PHE A 177 13.42 -9.23 -0.07
N LYS A 178 12.71 -10.25 0.43
CA LYS A 178 12.47 -10.42 1.88
C LYS A 178 13.79 -10.51 2.65
N LEU A 179 14.74 -11.34 2.20
CA LEU A 179 16.05 -11.47 2.81
C LEU A 179 16.84 -10.16 2.77
N ALA A 180 16.96 -9.55 1.60
CA ALA A 180 17.74 -8.33 1.40
C ALA A 180 17.16 -7.17 2.21
N CYS A 181 15.86 -6.91 2.14
CA CYS A 181 15.24 -5.77 2.84
C CYS A 181 15.29 -5.93 4.36
N ARG A 182 14.98 -7.11 4.88
CA ARG A 182 14.97 -7.38 6.34
C ARG A 182 16.32 -7.13 7.02
N TYR A 183 17.42 -7.41 6.31
CA TYR A 183 18.76 -7.40 6.89
C TYR A 183 19.68 -6.26 6.41
N SER A 184 19.46 -5.69 5.23
CA SER A 184 20.28 -4.59 4.70
C SER A 184 19.63 -3.20 4.85
N PHE A 185 18.30 -3.12 4.93
CA PHE A 185 17.62 -1.83 4.89
C PHE A 185 17.67 -1.11 6.24
N GLY A 186 18.31 0.08 6.25
CA GLY A 186 18.39 0.96 7.42
C GLY A 186 19.21 0.40 8.60
N ARG A 187 20.01 -0.64 8.37
CA ARG A 187 20.72 -1.42 9.40
C ARG A 187 22.13 -1.76 8.96
N ARG A 188 23.01 -2.02 9.94
CA ARG A 188 24.30 -2.65 9.66
C ARG A 188 24.05 -4.14 9.45
N CYS A 189 24.28 -4.63 8.22
CA CYS A 189 24.18 -6.04 7.90
C CYS A 189 25.34 -6.80 8.57
N LYS A 190 25.07 -8.01 9.08
CA LYS A 190 26.14 -8.90 9.56
C LYS A 190 26.93 -9.44 8.36
N PRO A 191 28.25 -9.60 8.43
CA PRO A 191 29.05 -10.10 7.31
C PRO A 191 28.57 -11.45 6.75
N SER A 192 28.13 -12.38 7.61
CA SER A 192 27.59 -13.67 7.16
C SER A 192 26.28 -13.55 6.38
N ILE A 193 25.41 -12.63 6.78
CA ILE A 193 24.15 -12.36 6.07
C ILE A 193 24.42 -11.59 4.77
N GLU A 194 25.40 -10.68 4.79
CA GLU A 194 25.86 -9.97 3.61
C GLU A 194 26.38 -10.93 2.55
N ALA A 195 27.25 -11.86 2.93
CA ALA A 195 27.75 -12.91 2.04
C ALA A 195 26.61 -13.76 1.46
N ARG A 196 25.59 -14.09 2.27
CA ARG A 196 24.39 -14.81 1.81
C ARG A 196 23.59 -13.98 0.80
N ILE A 197 23.34 -12.69 1.05
CA ILE A 197 22.64 -11.80 0.12
C ILE A 197 23.41 -11.70 -1.20
N GLN A 198 24.73 -11.56 -1.14
CA GLN A 198 25.58 -11.51 -2.35
C GLN A 198 25.50 -12.83 -3.13
N HIS A 199 25.55 -13.96 -2.44
CA HIS A 199 25.42 -15.28 -3.06
C HIS A 199 24.07 -15.45 -3.78
N GLU A 200 22.96 -15.16 -3.10
CA GLU A 200 21.63 -15.23 -3.71
C GLU A 200 21.48 -14.26 -4.89
N HIS A 201 22.00 -13.03 -4.76
CA HIS A 201 21.99 -12.07 -5.85
C HIS A 201 22.75 -12.59 -7.07
N MET A 202 23.94 -13.18 -6.88
CA MET A 202 24.72 -13.78 -7.97
C MET A 202 24.00 -14.99 -8.59
N ARG A 203 23.44 -15.87 -7.76
CA ARG A 203 22.65 -17.04 -8.22
C ARG A 203 21.49 -16.59 -9.11
N LEU A 204 20.69 -15.64 -8.64
CA LEU A 204 19.57 -15.07 -9.40
C LEU A 204 20.04 -14.36 -10.67
N SER A 205 21.09 -13.54 -10.58
CA SER A 205 21.67 -12.85 -11.74
C SER A 205 22.07 -13.83 -12.84
N HIS A 206 22.79 -14.90 -12.49
CA HIS A 206 23.22 -15.92 -13.45
C HIS A 206 22.04 -16.72 -14.00
N THR A 207 21.09 -17.08 -13.15
CA THR A 207 19.91 -17.87 -13.54
C THR A 207 19.06 -17.09 -14.53
N LEU A 208 18.71 -15.85 -14.20
CA LEU A 208 17.86 -15.00 -15.04
C LEU A 208 18.57 -14.54 -16.32
N LEU A 209 19.89 -14.33 -16.27
CA LEU A 209 20.70 -14.08 -17.47
C LEU A 209 20.71 -15.28 -18.40
N ARG A 210 20.91 -16.51 -17.88
CA ARG A 210 20.88 -17.75 -18.69
C ARG A 210 19.53 -17.94 -19.36
N GLN A 211 18.44 -17.58 -18.67
CA GLN A 211 17.08 -17.61 -19.19
C GLN A 211 16.72 -16.40 -20.08
N ARG A 212 17.67 -15.46 -20.28
CA ARG A 212 17.49 -14.24 -21.08
C ARG A 212 16.30 -13.38 -20.63
N ARG A 213 16.07 -13.30 -19.32
CA ARG A 213 15.00 -12.50 -18.74
C ARG A 213 15.25 -11.01 -18.92
N THR A 214 14.17 -10.29 -19.12
CA THR A 214 14.13 -8.85 -19.30
C THR A 214 13.05 -8.21 -18.40
N PRO A 215 13.41 -7.23 -17.57
CA PRO A 215 14.77 -6.74 -17.31
C PRO A 215 15.63 -7.78 -16.58
N CYS A 216 16.96 -7.61 -16.64
CA CYS A 216 17.86 -8.51 -15.93
C CYS A 216 17.76 -8.28 -14.42
N PHE A 217 18.15 -9.28 -13.61
CA PHE A 217 17.97 -9.20 -12.17
C PHE A 217 18.61 -7.96 -11.50
N PRO A 218 19.86 -7.55 -11.85
CA PRO A 218 20.43 -6.32 -11.31
C PRO A 218 19.60 -5.06 -11.60
N GLN A 219 18.93 -4.98 -12.76
CA GLN A 219 18.05 -3.84 -13.08
C GLN A 219 16.78 -3.85 -12.21
N ILE A 220 16.20 -5.02 -11.97
CA ILE A 220 15.04 -5.20 -11.08
C ILE A 220 15.43 -4.79 -9.65
N ASP A 221 16.51 -5.37 -9.12
CA ASP A 221 16.96 -5.11 -7.75
C ASP A 221 17.32 -3.64 -7.52
N LEU A 222 18.11 -3.05 -8.43
CA LEU A 222 18.48 -1.64 -8.35
C LEU A 222 17.24 -0.76 -8.29
N THR A 223 16.30 -0.96 -9.23
CA THR A 223 15.10 -0.14 -9.33
C THR A 223 14.22 -0.31 -8.10
N LEU A 224 13.94 -1.54 -7.68
CA LEU A 224 13.10 -1.82 -6.51
C LEU A 224 13.69 -1.20 -5.24
N ARG A 225 14.97 -1.44 -4.96
CA ARG A 225 15.63 -0.85 -3.78
C ARG A 225 15.68 0.68 -3.85
N ALA A 226 15.86 1.25 -5.04
CA ALA A 226 15.84 2.70 -5.22
C ALA A 226 14.46 3.30 -4.92
N ILE A 227 13.37 2.66 -5.39
CA ILE A 227 11.99 3.03 -5.05
C ILE A 227 11.80 2.98 -3.52
N LEU A 228 12.20 1.89 -2.87
CA LEU A 228 12.07 1.75 -1.42
C LEU A 228 12.82 2.85 -0.65
N HIS A 229 14.02 3.23 -1.10
CA HIS A 229 14.84 4.24 -0.45
C HIS A 229 14.35 5.67 -0.66
N GLU A 230 14.07 6.04 -1.90
CA GLU A 230 13.73 7.41 -2.29
C GLU A 230 12.25 7.71 -2.06
N LYS A 231 11.37 6.76 -2.37
CA LYS A 231 9.92 6.97 -2.43
C LYS A 231 9.17 6.41 -1.22
N ARG A 232 9.70 5.34 -0.61
CA ARG A 232 9.16 4.74 0.63
C ARG A 232 7.66 4.42 0.55
N PRO A 233 7.19 3.75 -0.52
CA PRO A 233 5.77 3.50 -0.71
C PRO A 233 5.22 2.55 0.35
N ARG A 234 3.89 2.45 0.49
CA ARG A 234 3.26 1.46 1.37
C ARG A 234 3.41 0.05 0.79
N PHE A 235 3.16 -0.07 -0.50
CA PHE A 235 3.39 -1.26 -1.29
C PHE A 235 3.97 -0.91 -2.68
N LEU A 236 4.48 -1.91 -3.38
CA LEU A 236 4.86 -1.81 -4.80
C LEU A 236 4.57 -3.15 -5.48
N VAL A 237 4.42 -3.14 -6.80
CA VAL A 237 4.06 -4.34 -7.57
C VAL A 237 5.21 -4.74 -8.49
N LEU A 238 5.58 -6.01 -8.45
CA LEU A 238 6.42 -6.65 -9.46
C LEU A 238 5.51 -7.43 -10.41
N PHE A 239 5.21 -6.81 -11.54
CA PHE A 239 4.28 -7.34 -12.53
C PHE A 239 5.00 -8.28 -13.48
N SER A 240 4.46 -9.49 -13.68
CA SER A 240 4.91 -10.37 -14.76
C SER A 240 3.87 -10.39 -15.87
N HIS A 241 4.30 -10.13 -17.10
CA HIS A 241 3.42 -10.26 -18.28
C HIS A 241 3.38 -11.68 -18.84
N GLN A 242 4.04 -12.64 -18.18
CA GLN A 242 3.98 -14.05 -18.57
C GLN A 242 2.68 -14.66 -18.08
N THR A 243 1.88 -15.21 -18.99
CA THR A 243 0.58 -15.85 -18.67
C THR A 243 0.68 -17.08 -17.75
N THR A 244 1.87 -17.65 -17.62
CA THR A 244 2.18 -18.80 -16.75
C THR A 244 2.80 -18.38 -15.41
N SER A 245 2.88 -17.08 -15.16
CA SER A 245 3.37 -16.50 -13.91
C SER A 245 2.25 -15.73 -13.20
N TYR A 246 2.60 -15.18 -12.05
CA TYR A 246 1.76 -14.28 -11.27
C TYR A 246 2.56 -13.00 -11.01
N SER A 247 1.86 -11.93 -10.66
CA SER A 247 2.43 -10.67 -10.22
C SER A 247 2.48 -10.61 -8.70
N GLN A 248 3.56 -10.09 -8.13
CA GLN A 248 3.75 -10.02 -6.68
C GLN A 248 3.55 -8.60 -6.16
N ILE A 249 2.66 -8.44 -5.18
CA ILE A 249 2.58 -7.22 -4.36
C ILE A 249 3.57 -7.35 -3.20
N PHE A 250 4.44 -6.36 -3.04
CA PHE A 250 5.34 -6.26 -1.90
C PHE A 250 4.85 -5.18 -0.93
N PHE A 251 4.61 -5.56 0.31
CA PHE A 251 4.28 -4.62 1.39
C PHE A 251 5.54 -4.24 2.15
N THR A 252 5.73 -2.95 2.42
CA THR A 252 6.93 -2.51 3.13
C THR A 252 6.91 -2.85 4.62
N GLU A 253 5.72 -3.02 5.19
CA GLU A 253 5.48 -3.32 6.62
C GLU A 253 4.22 -4.17 6.78
N LYS A 254 4.17 -5.01 7.83
CA LYS A 254 3.03 -5.91 8.10
C LYS A 254 1.69 -5.17 8.28
N HIS A 255 1.73 -3.98 8.86
CA HIS A 255 0.53 -3.18 9.12
C HIS A 255 -0.08 -2.55 7.86
N TYR A 256 0.61 -2.67 6.71
CA TYR A 256 0.06 -2.25 5.42
C TYR A 256 -0.65 -3.37 4.68
N VAL A 257 -0.60 -4.59 5.20
CA VAL A 257 -1.25 -5.74 4.58
C VAL A 257 -2.75 -5.69 4.87
N PRO A 258 -3.62 -5.99 3.88
CA PRO A 258 -5.04 -6.20 4.10
C PRO A 258 -5.38 -7.18 5.21
N ASP A 259 -6.52 -6.94 5.87
CA ASP A 259 -7.05 -7.85 6.89
C ASP A 259 -7.57 -9.13 6.25
N ALA A 260 -7.04 -10.28 6.68
CA ALA A 260 -7.43 -11.59 6.15
C ALA A 260 -8.93 -11.84 6.30
N ASP A 261 -9.52 -11.33 7.37
CA ASP A 261 -10.93 -11.57 7.68
C ASP A 261 -11.88 -10.96 6.62
N ILE A 262 -11.42 -9.96 5.87
CA ILE A 262 -12.20 -9.26 4.84
C ILE A 262 -11.94 -9.87 3.46
N PHE A 263 -10.69 -10.23 3.19
CA PHE A 263 -10.24 -10.57 1.84
C PHE A 263 -10.02 -12.06 1.61
N TYR A 264 -10.36 -12.94 2.55
CA TYR A 264 -10.12 -14.38 2.42
C TYR A 264 -10.76 -15.00 1.16
N ASP A 265 -11.93 -14.49 0.75
CA ASP A 265 -12.70 -14.88 -0.44
C ASP A 265 -12.61 -13.86 -1.57
N TYR A 266 -11.68 -12.89 -1.47
CA TYR A 266 -11.49 -11.92 -2.54
C TYR A 266 -11.20 -12.66 -3.85
N PRO A 267 -11.83 -12.26 -4.98
CA PRO A 267 -11.70 -12.98 -6.23
C PRO A 267 -10.25 -13.12 -6.66
N THR A 268 -9.90 -14.35 -7.02
CA THR A 268 -8.63 -14.67 -7.67
C THR A 268 -8.95 -15.34 -8.99
N GLY A 269 -8.37 -14.84 -10.06
CA GLY A 269 -8.60 -15.45 -11.35
C GLY A 269 -7.80 -14.77 -12.44
N CYS A 270 -7.67 -15.51 -13.52
CA CYS A 270 -7.14 -15.01 -14.77
C CYS A 270 -8.31 -15.00 -15.78
N PRO A 271 -8.39 -14.07 -16.74
CA PRO A 271 -9.47 -14.03 -17.72
C PRO A 271 -9.44 -15.20 -18.72
N ASN A 272 -8.51 -16.15 -18.59
CA ASN A 272 -8.43 -17.32 -19.45
C ASN A 272 -9.51 -18.34 -19.05
N PRO A 273 -10.43 -18.71 -19.94
CA PRO A 273 -11.48 -19.70 -19.64
C PRO A 273 -10.94 -21.10 -19.32
N CYS A 274 -9.66 -21.37 -19.61
CA CYS A 274 -9.00 -22.62 -19.24
C CYS A 274 -8.22 -22.54 -17.90
N CYS A 275 -8.32 -21.44 -17.17
CA CYS A 275 -7.69 -21.31 -15.85
C CYS A 275 -8.34 -22.24 -14.84
N THR A 276 -7.52 -22.93 -14.05
CA THR A 276 -7.96 -23.64 -12.84
C THR A 276 -8.07 -22.65 -11.68
N ASP A 277 -8.69 -23.06 -10.59
CA ASP A 277 -8.89 -22.24 -9.37
C ASP A 277 -7.58 -21.69 -8.76
N ASP A 278 -6.43 -22.27 -9.12
CA ASP A 278 -5.09 -21.87 -8.67
C ASP A 278 -4.41 -20.80 -9.56
N CYS A 279 -5.10 -20.29 -10.59
CA CYS A 279 -4.52 -19.28 -11.45
C CYS A 279 -4.75 -17.86 -10.93
N GLU A 280 -3.74 -17.37 -10.21
CA GLU A 280 -3.70 -16.02 -9.69
C GLU A 280 -2.81 -15.16 -10.61
N MET A 281 -3.40 -14.20 -11.32
CA MET A 281 -2.65 -13.24 -12.13
C MET A 281 -1.83 -12.28 -11.26
N ILE A 282 -2.34 -11.97 -10.07
CA ILE A 282 -1.70 -11.20 -9.02
C ILE A 282 -1.95 -11.91 -7.69
N ARG A 283 -0.89 -12.10 -6.89
CA ARG A 283 -1.00 -12.66 -5.54
C ARG A 283 -1.49 -11.60 -4.57
N PHE A 284 -2.82 -11.47 -4.47
CA PHE A 284 -3.46 -10.65 -3.45
C PHE A 284 -3.39 -11.38 -2.09
N PRO A 285 -3.05 -10.70 -0.98
CA PRO A 285 -2.81 -11.35 0.31
C PRO A 285 -4.12 -11.69 1.05
N ARG A 286 -4.88 -12.66 0.53
CA ARG A 286 -6.18 -13.08 1.08
C ARG A 286 -6.11 -13.59 2.51
N ARG A 287 -4.99 -14.21 2.91
CA ARG A 287 -4.74 -14.66 4.28
C ARG A 287 -3.89 -13.69 5.09
N GLY A 288 -3.94 -12.42 4.72
CA GLY A 288 -3.31 -11.33 5.47
C GLY A 288 -1.79 -11.46 5.57
N PRO A 289 -1.18 -11.03 6.71
CA PRO A 289 0.27 -10.93 6.84
C PRO A 289 1.06 -12.24 6.73
N GLU A 290 0.39 -13.40 6.82
CA GLU A 290 1.03 -14.71 6.76
C GLU A 290 1.42 -15.09 5.33
N GLU A 291 0.55 -14.81 4.35
CA GLU A 291 0.80 -15.07 2.93
C GLU A 291 1.36 -13.85 2.19
N ALA A 292 1.24 -12.65 2.76
CA ALA A 292 1.75 -11.43 2.13
C ALA A 292 3.29 -11.42 1.99
N ALA A 293 3.78 -10.92 0.86
CA ALA A 293 5.21 -10.63 0.69
C ALA A 293 5.59 -9.33 1.42
N VAL A 294 5.85 -9.44 2.72
CA VAL A 294 6.29 -8.32 3.56
C VAL A 294 7.81 -8.20 3.58
N LEU A 295 8.31 -7.02 3.25
CA LEU A 295 9.74 -6.72 3.13
C LEU A 295 10.42 -6.33 4.46
N ASP A 296 9.65 -5.97 5.48
CA ASP A 296 10.12 -5.50 6.79
C ASP A 296 11.14 -4.33 6.69
N VAL A 297 10.78 -3.31 5.88
CA VAL A 297 11.65 -2.18 5.53
C VAL A 297 11.80 -1.23 6.72
N ARG A 298 12.84 -1.45 7.53
CA ARG A 298 13.05 -0.64 8.74
C ARG A 298 13.59 0.75 8.38
N ARG A 299 12.79 1.76 8.67
CA ARG A 299 13.22 3.16 8.65
C ARG A 299 14.25 3.34 9.80
N GLY A 300 15.32 4.10 9.56
CA GLY A 300 16.53 4.16 10.42
C GLY A 300 16.32 4.50 11.90
N LYS A 301 17.42 4.70 12.65
CA LYS A 301 17.39 4.82 14.13
C LYS A 301 16.40 5.85 14.70
N THR A 302 16.12 6.94 13.99
CA THR A 302 15.13 7.96 14.38
C THR A 302 13.68 7.45 14.30
N ALA A 303 13.36 6.54 13.38
CA ALA A 303 12.03 5.95 13.26
C ALA A 303 11.77 4.83 14.28
N ARG A 304 12.83 4.31 14.95
CA ARG A 304 12.73 3.20 15.91
C ARG A 304 11.82 3.50 17.12
N ARG A 305 11.54 4.78 17.39
CA ARG A 305 10.62 5.21 18.47
C ARG A 305 9.16 5.24 18.06
N ARG A 306 8.84 5.33 16.77
CA ARG A 306 7.45 5.31 16.30
C ARG A 306 7.22 3.96 15.64
N ARG A 307 6.84 2.95 16.43
CA ARG A 307 6.20 1.76 15.87
C ARG A 307 5.05 2.28 14.99
N ILE A 308 5.01 1.87 13.73
CA ILE A 308 3.90 2.15 12.84
C ILE A 308 2.71 1.42 13.45
N ARG A 309 1.93 2.14 14.26
CA ARG A 309 0.64 1.71 14.77
C ARG A 309 -0.39 2.42 13.92
N GLY A 310 -1.50 1.73 13.62
CA GLY A 310 -2.67 2.38 13.05
C GLY A 310 -3.04 3.55 13.96
N LYS A 311 -3.11 4.74 13.37
CA LYS A 311 -3.56 5.94 14.07
C LYS A 311 -5.07 5.98 14.01
N GLN A 312 -5.73 6.56 15.01
CA GLN A 312 -7.12 6.97 14.86
C GLN A 312 -7.12 8.44 14.53
N MET A 313 -7.41 8.78 13.27
CA MET A 313 -7.46 10.17 12.81
C MET A 313 -8.90 10.68 12.79
N CYS A 314 -9.07 12.00 12.83
CA CYS A 314 -10.31 12.64 12.42
C CYS A 314 -10.68 12.20 10.99
N ASN A 315 -11.94 11.86 10.75
CA ASN A 315 -12.38 11.30 9.46
C ASN A 315 -12.31 12.30 8.31
N TRP A 316 -12.48 13.61 8.59
CA TRP A 316 -12.28 14.64 7.57
C TRP A 316 -10.83 14.63 7.08
N ILE A 317 -10.65 14.42 5.78
CA ILE A 317 -9.38 14.07 5.17
C ILE A 317 -8.30 15.16 5.30
N ASP A 318 -8.72 16.43 5.34
CA ASP A 318 -7.82 17.58 5.49
C ASP A 318 -7.43 17.86 6.96
N CYS A 319 -7.87 17.03 7.91
CA CYS A 319 -7.60 17.22 9.34
C CYS A 319 -6.57 16.24 9.90
N ASP A 320 -5.40 16.75 10.31
CA ASP A 320 -4.32 15.95 10.88
C ASP A 320 -4.47 15.63 12.38
N VAL A 321 -5.64 15.86 12.98
CA VAL A 321 -5.86 15.54 14.40
C VAL A 321 -5.87 14.02 14.60
N GLU A 322 -4.91 13.56 15.39
CA GLU A 322 -4.77 12.18 15.86
C GLU A 322 -5.40 12.05 17.26
N PHE A 323 -6.31 11.08 17.43
CA PHE A 323 -6.84 10.73 18.74
C PHE A 323 -5.81 9.87 19.47
N GLY A 324 -5.37 10.34 20.63
CA GLY A 324 -4.29 9.71 21.38
C GLY A 324 -4.60 8.26 21.76
N ALA A 325 -3.66 7.35 21.50
CA ALA A 325 -3.69 5.94 21.90
C ALA A 325 -3.46 5.72 23.42
N GLY A 326 -3.84 6.69 24.24
CA GLY A 326 -3.48 6.78 25.67
C GLY A 326 -4.05 5.66 26.54
N GLU A 327 -5.07 4.95 26.09
CA GLU A 327 -5.75 3.92 26.89
C GLU A 327 -5.23 2.49 26.66
N ALA A 328 -4.55 2.21 25.55
CA ALA A 328 -4.18 0.83 25.19
C ALA A 328 -2.84 0.33 25.81
N LEU A 329 -2.14 1.15 26.59
CA LEU A 329 -0.85 0.78 27.20
C LEU A 329 -0.92 0.42 28.69
N GLN A 330 -2.10 0.42 29.31
CA GLN A 330 -2.25 0.07 30.73
C GLN A 330 -2.78 -1.36 31.01
N LEU A 331 -3.10 -2.16 29.99
CA LEU A 331 -3.73 -3.48 30.18
C LEU A 331 -2.81 -4.71 29.98
N GLU A 332 -1.55 -4.55 29.60
CA GLU A 332 -0.67 -5.70 29.25
C GLU A 332 0.48 -5.98 30.23
N GLU A 333 0.70 -5.17 31.27
CA GLU A 333 1.71 -5.48 32.31
C GLU A 333 1.16 -5.14 33.71
N GLY A 334 0.67 -6.15 34.44
CA GLY A 334 0.29 -5.93 35.85
C GLY A 334 -0.53 -7.03 36.53
N SER A 335 -0.05 -8.28 36.51
CA SER A 335 -0.44 -9.24 37.55
C SER A 335 0.04 -8.74 38.92
N ALA A 336 -0.91 -8.68 39.86
CA ALA A 336 -0.78 -8.70 41.32
C ALA A 336 0.01 -7.56 42.01
N SER A 337 -0.73 -6.67 42.69
CA SER A 337 -0.68 -6.51 44.16
C SER A 337 -1.59 -5.33 44.57
N GLY A 338 -2.57 -5.61 45.43
CA GLY A 338 -3.54 -4.63 45.88
C GLY A 338 -2.96 -3.58 46.84
N SER A 339 -3.50 -2.38 46.76
CA SER A 339 -3.63 -1.48 47.91
C SER A 339 -4.72 -0.45 47.63
N SER A 340 -5.67 -0.40 48.55
CA SER A 340 -6.83 0.49 48.59
C SER A 340 -6.42 1.82 49.21
N ILE A 341 -6.62 2.95 48.50
CA ILE A 341 -6.59 4.28 49.12
C ILE A 341 -7.70 5.15 48.50
N GLU A 342 -8.63 5.56 49.37
CA GLU A 342 -9.73 6.48 49.12
C GLU A 342 -9.27 7.94 49.06
N GLY A 343 -9.99 8.74 48.27
CA GLY A 343 -10.31 10.14 48.59
C GLY A 343 -9.30 11.22 48.21
N SER A 344 -9.61 12.00 47.15
CA SER A 344 -9.41 13.46 47.15
C SER A 344 -10.12 14.13 45.98
N GLU A 345 -11.09 14.98 46.33
CA GLU A 345 -11.70 15.97 45.47
C GLU A 345 -10.76 17.19 45.40
N LEU A 346 -10.28 17.57 44.21
CA LEU A 346 -9.57 18.84 44.03
C LEU A 346 -9.99 19.55 42.73
N SER A 347 -10.70 20.64 42.98
CA SER A 347 -10.76 21.96 42.35
C SER A 347 -10.08 22.20 41.00
N ILE A 348 -10.91 22.79 40.14
CA ILE A 348 -10.64 23.43 38.86
C ILE A 348 -9.86 24.72 39.10
N GLU A 349 -8.63 24.83 38.58
CA GLU A 349 -8.06 26.11 38.19
C GLU A 349 -7.38 26.03 36.81
N SER A 350 -7.91 26.86 35.92
CA SER A 350 -7.52 27.06 34.53
C SER A 350 -6.17 27.77 34.43
N GLY A 351 -5.18 27.08 33.88
CA GLY A 351 -3.87 27.70 33.63
C GLY A 351 -2.81 26.69 33.24
N SER A 352 -2.98 26.01 32.11
CA SER A 352 -1.94 25.11 31.60
C SER A 352 -2.06 25.00 30.09
N THR A 353 -1.01 25.41 29.39
CA THR A 353 -0.64 24.99 28.02
C THR A 353 -0.32 23.50 28.00
N GLY A 354 -1.17 22.70 28.64
CA GLY A 354 -1.12 21.26 28.70
C GLY A 354 -1.73 20.73 27.43
N SER A 355 -1.00 19.84 26.78
CA SER A 355 -1.45 19.10 25.61
C SER A 355 -2.64 18.21 26.02
N GLY A 356 -3.82 18.81 26.15
CA GLY A 356 -5.06 18.14 26.47
C GLY A 356 -5.34 17.06 25.43
N VAL A 357 -5.63 15.85 25.88
CA VAL A 357 -6.01 14.74 25.00
C VAL A 357 -7.31 15.15 24.31
N VAL A 358 -7.28 15.33 22.98
CA VAL A 358 -8.48 15.63 22.20
C VAL A 358 -9.34 14.38 22.16
N LEU A 359 -10.47 14.40 22.88
CA LEU A 359 -11.47 13.34 22.82
C LEU A 359 -12.30 13.53 21.54
N GLY A 360 -12.15 12.62 20.58
CA GLY A 360 -12.91 12.63 19.34
C GLY A 360 -14.40 12.33 19.56
N GLN A 361 -15.26 13.05 18.84
CA GLN A 361 -16.69 12.81 18.78
C GLN A 361 -17.00 11.74 17.74
N THR A 362 -17.47 10.59 18.20
CA THR A 362 -17.90 9.50 17.33
C THR A 362 -19.25 9.83 16.69
N CYS A 363 -19.44 9.49 15.41
CA CYS A 363 -20.76 9.61 14.76
C CYS A 363 -21.82 8.83 15.54
N SER A 364 -22.86 9.52 16.01
CA SER A 364 -23.93 8.92 16.83
C SER A 364 -24.75 7.85 16.10
N LYS A 365 -24.82 7.91 14.76
CA LYS A 365 -25.60 6.98 13.93
C LYS A 365 -24.85 5.68 13.66
N CYS A 366 -23.68 5.75 13.02
CA CYS A 366 -22.93 4.57 12.58
C CYS A 366 -21.90 4.09 13.60
N LYS A 367 -21.42 4.98 14.47
CA LYS A 367 -20.31 4.73 15.40
C LYS A 367 -18.97 4.31 14.76
N LEU A 368 -18.85 4.41 13.43
CA LEU A 368 -17.67 3.98 12.69
C LEU A 368 -16.58 5.04 12.56
N VAL A 369 -16.96 6.33 12.51
CA VAL A 369 -16.04 7.44 12.26
C VAL A 369 -15.99 8.39 13.45
N LYS A 370 -14.85 9.06 13.63
CA LYS A 370 -14.61 10.05 14.69
C LYS A 370 -14.19 11.39 14.10
N TYR A 371 -14.63 12.48 14.73
CA TYR A 371 -14.30 13.85 14.35
C TYR A 371 -13.76 14.61 15.56
N CYS A 372 -12.80 15.51 15.35
CA CYS A 372 -12.33 16.36 16.44
C CYS A 372 -13.27 17.56 16.70
N SER A 373 -14.20 17.85 15.79
CA SER A 373 -15.21 18.90 15.94
C SER A 373 -16.48 18.61 15.12
N PRO A 374 -17.64 19.21 15.50
CA PRO A 374 -18.85 19.17 14.69
C PRO A 374 -18.70 19.84 13.31
N GLU A 375 -17.77 20.78 13.17
CA GLU A 375 -17.48 21.43 11.88
C GLU A 375 -16.89 20.43 10.88
N HIS A 376 -15.94 19.61 11.31
CA HIS A 376 -15.33 18.59 10.45
C HIS A 376 -16.33 17.52 10.06
N GLN A 377 -17.25 17.15 10.97
CA GLN A 377 -18.36 16.28 10.62
C GLN A 377 -19.25 16.89 9.54
N ARG A 378 -19.55 18.19 9.60
CA ARG A 378 -20.36 18.88 8.57
C ARG A 378 -19.65 18.91 7.21
N LYS A 379 -18.34 19.18 7.18
CA LYS A 379 -17.52 19.19 5.95
C LYS A 379 -17.45 17.82 5.29
N ASP A 380 -17.36 16.75 6.09
CA ASP A 380 -17.30 15.36 5.64
C ASP A 380 -18.69 14.74 5.37
N TRP A 381 -19.77 15.43 5.72
CA TRP A 381 -21.11 14.82 5.79
C TRP A 381 -21.62 14.35 4.44
N ASP A 382 -21.35 15.10 3.37
CA ASP A 382 -21.81 14.75 2.02
C ASP A 382 -21.25 13.40 1.55
N GLU A 383 -19.99 13.11 1.89
CA GLU A 383 -19.37 11.81 1.62
C GLU A 383 -19.86 10.74 2.61
N HIS A 384 -19.72 11.01 3.91
CA HIS A 384 -20.03 10.05 4.97
C HIS A 384 -21.49 9.58 4.94
N ARG A 385 -22.47 10.43 4.61
CA ARG A 385 -23.90 10.04 4.59
C ARG A 385 -24.22 8.93 3.58
N ARG A 386 -23.36 8.71 2.57
CA ARG A 386 -23.49 7.61 1.59
C ARG A 386 -23.35 6.25 2.25
N VAL A 387 -22.49 6.16 3.26
CA VAL A 387 -22.14 4.95 4.01
C VAL A 387 -22.70 4.95 5.45
N CYS A 388 -23.19 6.08 5.96
CA CYS A 388 -23.69 6.20 7.33
C CYS A 388 -25.01 5.45 7.59
N VAL A 389 -24.89 4.21 8.08
CA VAL A 389 -26.00 3.34 8.51
C VAL A 389 -26.07 3.25 10.03
N ARG A 390 -27.26 3.00 10.59
CA ARG A 390 -27.42 2.83 12.05
C ARG A 390 -26.66 1.57 12.47
N ALA A 391 -25.84 1.67 13.51
CA ALA A 391 -25.22 0.48 14.10
C ALA A 391 -26.33 -0.47 14.57
N THR A 392 -26.45 -1.64 13.94
CA THR A 392 -27.36 -2.67 14.42
C THR A 392 -26.86 -3.13 15.78
N PRO A 393 -27.69 -3.10 16.84
CA PRO A 393 -27.30 -3.72 18.10
C PRO A 393 -27.00 -5.19 17.83
N MET A 394 -25.84 -5.67 18.28
CA MET A 394 -25.59 -7.12 18.33
C MET A 394 -26.62 -7.71 19.30
N VAL A 395 -27.47 -8.60 18.80
CA VAL A 395 -28.44 -9.36 19.59
C VAL A 395 -27.77 -10.63 20.08
#